data_AF-A0A0G4Q381-F1
#
_entry.id   AF-A0A0G4Q381-F1
#
_cell.length_a   1.000
_cell.length_b   1.000
_cell.length_c   1.000
_cell.angle_alpha   90.00
_cell.angle_beta   90.00
_cell.angle_gamma   90.00
#
_symmetry.space_group_name_H-M   'P 1'
#
loop_
_entity.id
_entity.type
_entity.pdbx_description
1 polymer ?
#
loop_
_entity_poly.entity_id
_entity_poly.type
_entity_poly.pdbx_seq_one_letter_code
_entity_poly.pdbx_strand_id
1 'polypeptide(L)'
;MNQRTAEINRISEQTQFNGVKVLSEDSTLNLQVGAHDKEQISVNLKKMDASTLGIDKLDLSATPEQLHGSSTSVVSVSDANTPPIFKDIDIDTTSLKKSLATGESLEGVYYAVDANGKEDKTSLAIEVKDKNGDIKTYQATLDTSAAVDKTKHTFTPGGKVTLTKGTEIKPKNPPTINDAPLKGLDDALAQVDSLRSAMGAVQNRLDSTIANLGNTVNNLTASRSRIEDADYATEVSNMSKGQILQQAGTSVLAQANQMPQNVLSLLR
;
A
#
# COMPACT_ATOMS: atom_id res chain seq x y z
N MET A 1 -5.33 -17.67 -7.55
CA MET A 1 -4.81 -16.32 -7.27
C MET A 1 -3.38 -16.10 -7.74
N ASN A 2 -2.49 -17.08 -7.59
CA ASN A 2 -1.07 -16.99 -7.93
C ASN A 2 -0.73 -16.37 -9.32
N GLN A 3 -1.52 -16.67 -10.37
CA GLN A 3 -1.26 -16.10 -11.70
C GLN A 3 -1.50 -14.58 -11.76
N ARG A 4 -2.51 -14.06 -11.07
CA ARG A 4 -2.80 -12.61 -11.03
C ARG A 4 -1.81 -11.87 -10.14
N THR A 5 -1.42 -12.48 -9.01
CA THR A 5 -0.38 -11.97 -8.12
C THR A 5 0.97 -11.87 -8.82
N ALA A 6 1.33 -12.90 -9.60
CA ALA A 6 2.54 -12.90 -10.43
C ALA A 6 2.48 -11.81 -11.52
N GLU A 7 1.32 -11.62 -12.14
CA GLU A 7 1.12 -10.59 -13.15
C GLU A 7 1.26 -9.17 -12.58
N ILE A 8 0.74 -8.93 -11.37
CA ILE A 8 0.90 -7.64 -10.67
C ILE A 8 2.38 -7.36 -10.39
N ASN A 9 3.12 -8.35 -9.89
CA ASN A 9 4.57 -8.21 -9.66
C ASN A 9 5.32 -7.94 -10.99
N ARG A 10 4.95 -8.63 -12.07
CA ARG A 10 5.53 -8.40 -13.41
C ARG A 10 5.30 -6.96 -13.88
N ILE A 11 4.07 -6.44 -13.75
CA ILE A 11 3.74 -5.06 -14.13
C ILE A 11 4.55 -4.07 -13.27
N SER A 12 4.64 -4.30 -11.97
CA SER A 12 5.44 -3.50 -11.04
C SER A 12 6.91 -3.38 -11.47
N GLU A 13 7.50 -4.50 -11.86
CA GLU A 13 8.91 -4.59 -12.25
C GLU A 13 9.20 -4.01 -13.64
N GLN A 14 8.23 -4.09 -14.56
CA GLN A 14 8.39 -3.65 -15.95
C GLN A 14 7.96 -2.20 -16.20
N THR A 15 7.14 -1.62 -15.34
CA THR A 15 6.67 -0.24 -15.53
C THR A 15 7.80 0.74 -15.21
N GLN A 16 8.31 1.40 -16.26
CA GLN A 16 9.40 2.36 -16.15
C GLN A 16 9.10 3.62 -16.96
N PHE A 17 9.61 4.75 -16.47
CA PHE A 17 9.59 6.03 -17.15
C PHE A 17 11.01 6.56 -17.25
N ASN A 18 11.50 6.80 -18.47
CA ASN A 18 12.86 7.27 -18.73
C ASN A 18 13.95 6.42 -18.02
N GLY A 19 13.77 5.09 -17.98
CA GLY A 19 14.69 4.16 -17.30
C GLY A 19 14.55 4.08 -15.79
N VAL A 20 13.71 4.93 -15.16
CA VAL A 20 13.38 4.85 -13.73
C VAL A 20 12.17 3.94 -13.55
N LYS A 21 12.31 2.91 -12.71
CA LYS A 21 11.18 2.04 -12.37
C LYS A 21 10.22 2.78 -11.44
N VAL A 22 8.98 2.96 -11.88
CA VAL A 22 8.03 3.84 -11.20
C VAL A 22 7.21 3.15 -10.11
N LEU A 23 7.19 1.82 -10.10
CA LEU A 23 6.36 1.02 -9.19
C LEU A 23 7.14 -0.04 -8.40
N SER A 24 8.43 -0.27 -8.70
CA SER A 24 9.18 -1.37 -8.10
C SER A 24 9.79 -1.05 -6.74
N GLU A 25 9.94 0.24 -6.42
CA GLU A 25 10.56 0.71 -5.18
C GLU A 25 10.03 2.09 -4.77
N ASP A 26 10.13 2.36 -3.46
CA ASP A 26 9.87 3.69 -2.93
C ASP A 26 10.99 4.63 -3.36
N SER A 27 10.65 5.64 -4.15
CA SER A 27 11.61 6.62 -4.65
C SER A 27 10.95 7.97 -4.89
N THR A 28 11.77 9.01 -5.02
CA THR A 28 11.27 10.33 -5.42
C THR A 28 11.93 10.70 -6.74
N LEU A 29 11.12 10.88 -7.79
CA LEU A 29 11.58 11.39 -9.07
C LEU A 29 11.39 12.91 -9.10
N ASN A 30 12.49 13.65 -9.20
CA ASN A 30 12.46 15.10 -9.34
C ASN A 30 12.57 15.48 -10.81
N LEU A 31 11.54 16.15 -11.33
CA LEU A 31 11.55 16.71 -12.68
C LEU A 31 11.91 18.20 -12.60
N GLN A 32 13.05 18.57 -13.18
CA GLN A 32 13.43 19.97 -13.36
C GLN A 32 12.53 20.61 -14.40
N VAL A 33 11.81 21.66 -14.02
CA VAL A 33 10.82 22.33 -14.89
C VAL A 33 11.09 23.81 -15.09
N GLY A 34 12.09 24.37 -14.38
CA GLY A 34 12.50 25.76 -14.50
C GLY A 34 14.00 25.93 -14.71
N ALA A 35 14.41 27.17 -14.96
CA ALA A 35 15.77 27.55 -15.32
C ALA A 35 16.72 27.60 -14.12
N HIS A 36 16.19 27.67 -12.89
CA HIS A 36 16.98 27.77 -11.67
C HIS A 36 16.95 26.46 -10.87
N ASP A 37 18.01 26.22 -10.10
CA ASP A 37 18.07 25.11 -9.15
C ASP A 37 16.86 25.16 -8.20
N LYS A 38 16.29 23.99 -7.90
CA LYS A 38 15.11 23.77 -7.04
C LYS A 38 13.76 24.12 -7.66
N GLU A 39 13.70 24.60 -8.91
CA GLU A 39 12.45 24.67 -9.68
C GLU A 39 12.10 23.26 -10.23
N GLN A 40 11.66 22.40 -9.30
CA GLN A 40 11.41 20.98 -9.55
C GLN A 40 9.99 20.57 -9.15
N ILE A 41 9.44 19.64 -9.93
CA ILE A 41 8.24 18.89 -9.56
C ILE A 41 8.70 17.54 -9.03
N SER A 42 8.55 17.33 -7.73
CA SER A 42 8.82 16.06 -7.07
C SER A 42 7.63 15.12 -7.20
N VAL A 43 7.91 13.91 -7.65
CA VAL A 43 6.94 12.82 -7.80
C VAL A 43 7.33 11.72 -6.83
N ASN A 44 6.50 11.49 -5.82
CA ASN A 44 6.71 10.41 -4.88
C ASN A 44 6.16 9.11 -5.48
N LEU A 45 7.08 8.18 -5.73
CA LEU A 45 6.82 6.85 -6.23
C LEU A 45 6.77 5.89 -5.06
N LYS A 46 5.79 5.00 -5.09
CA LYS A 46 5.58 4.00 -4.06
C LYS A 46 5.66 2.62 -4.67
N LYS A 47 6.23 1.69 -3.91
CA LYS A 47 6.30 0.29 -4.31
C LYS A 47 4.91 -0.33 -4.37
N MET A 48 4.54 -0.83 -5.54
CA MET A 48 3.24 -1.47 -5.79
C MET A 48 3.48 -2.91 -6.26
N ASP A 49 3.69 -3.83 -5.31
CA ASP A 49 3.75 -5.26 -5.58
C ASP A 49 2.65 -5.98 -4.78
N ALA A 50 2.46 -7.26 -5.04
CA ALA A 50 1.42 -8.03 -4.36
C ALA A 50 1.56 -8.07 -2.83
N SER A 51 2.78 -7.93 -2.31
CA SER A 51 3.04 -7.97 -0.88
C SER A 51 2.79 -6.60 -0.23
N THR A 52 3.18 -5.50 -0.88
CA THR A 52 2.87 -4.14 -0.41
C THR A 52 1.38 -3.83 -0.49
N LEU A 53 0.70 -4.38 -1.50
CA LEU A 53 -0.75 -4.32 -1.66
C LEU A 53 -1.50 -5.31 -0.73
N GLY A 54 -0.80 -6.20 -0.01
CA GLY A 54 -1.41 -7.14 0.94
C GLY A 54 -2.28 -8.24 0.32
N ILE A 55 -2.16 -8.46 -0.99
CA ILE A 55 -2.94 -9.44 -1.76
C ILE A 55 -2.21 -10.79 -1.91
N ASP A 56 -0.98 -10.91 -1.43
CA ASP A 56 -0.18 -12.13 -1.40
C ASP A 56 -0.71 -13.15 -0.37
N LYS A 57 -1.28 -12.65 0.73
CA LYS A 57 -1.89 -13.44 1.81
C LYS A 57 -3.41 -13.60 1.67
N LEU A 58 -3.96 -13.17 0.54
CA LEU A 58 -5.38 -13.25 0.26
C LEU A 58 -5.80 -14.70 -0.01
N ASP A 59 -6.29 -15.38 1.01
CA ASP A 59 -6.85 -16.72 0.88
C ASP A 59 -8.39 -16.66 0.74
N LEU A 60 -8.87 -16.92 -0.47
CA LEU A 60 -10.30 -17.04 -0.79
C LEU A 60 -10.84 -18.46 -0.57
N SER A 61 -9.97 -19.39 -0.21
CA SER A 61 -10.29 -20.78 0.10
C SER A 61 -10.25 -21.08 1.61
N ALA A 62 -9.97 -20.07 2.44
CA ALA A 62 -9.91 -20.21 3.88
C ALA A 62 -11.26 -20.72 4.42
N THR A 63 -11.33 -22.04 4.65
CA THR A 63 -12.31 -22.65 5.54
C THR A 63 -12.02 -22.17 6.95
N PRO A 64 -13.04 -21.95 7.80
CA PRO A 64 -12.81 -21.58 9.18
C PRO A 64 -11.79 -22.51 9.84
N GLU A 65 -10.76 -21.94 10.46
CA GLU A 65 -9.88 -22.69 11.34
C GLU A 65 -10.77 -23.30 12.43
N GLN A 66 -10.85 -24.64 12.49
CA GLN A 66 -11.70 -25.31 13.47
C GLN A 66 -11.12 -25.01 14.86
N LEU A 67 -11.90 -24.35 15.71
CA LEU A 67 -11.52 -23.99 17.10
C LEU A 67 -11.47 -25.20 18.04
N HIS A 68 -11.96 -26.33 17.57
CA HIS A 68 -12.26 -27.53 18.32
C HIS A 68 -12.25 -28.76 17.39
N GLY A 69 -12.09 -29.94 17.96
CA GLY A 69 -12.13 -31.22 17.26
C GLY A 69 -13.54 -31.80 17.17
N SER A 70 -13.63 -33.11 17.04
CA SER A 70 -14.90 -33.85 16.99
C SER A 70 -15.74 -33.66 18.26
N SER A 71 -17.06 -33.62 18.09
CA SER A 71 -18.00 -33.57 19.21
C SER A 71 -17.93 -34.85 20.03
N THR A 72 -18.04 -34.71 21.35
CA THR A 72 -17.99 -35.85 22.28
C THR A 72 -18.92 -35.66 23.48
N SER A 73 -19.47 -36.78 23.93
CA SER A 73 -20.25 -36.89 25.18
C SER A 73 -19.54 -37.71 26.25
N VAL A 74 -18.38 -38.28 25.90
CA VAL A 74 -17.56 -39.13 26.78
C VAL A 74 -16.10 -38.68 26.76
N VAL A 75 -15.37 -38.92 27.84
CA VAL A 75 -13.93 -38.59 27.93
C VAL A 75 -13.12 -39.77 28.47
N SER A 76 -11.91 -39.95 27.94
CA SER A 76 -10.91 -40.86 28.50
C SER A 76 -10.00 -40.09 29.45
N VAL A 77 -9.92 -40.51 30.71
CA VAL A 77 -9.00 -39.91 31.70
C VAL A 77 -7.77 -40.79 31.83
N SER A 78 -6.61 -40.20 32.09
CA SER A 78 -5.38 -40.94 32.40
C SER A 78 -4.73 -40.34 33.65
N ASP A 79 -4.18 -41.19 34.51
CA ASP A 79 -3.35 -40.78 35.65
C ASP A 79 -1.87 -41.11 35.35
N ALA A 80 -0.96 -40.30 35.87
CA ALA A 80 0.43 -40.20 35.43
C ALA A 80 1.35 -41.37 35.86
N ASN A 81 0.91 -42.30 36.72
CA ASN A 81 1.83 -43.26 37.35
C ASN A 81 1.59 -44.76 37.12
N THR A 82 0.53 -45.19 36.43
CA THR A 82 0.31 -46.52 35.76
C THR A 82 -1.22 -46.72 35.52
N PRO A 83 -1.65 -47.44 34.47
CA PRO A 83 -3.00 -47.30 33.94
C PRO A 83 -4.01 -48.23 34.62
N PRO A 84 -5.18 -47.74 35.05
CA PRO A 84 -6.42 -48.48 34.84
C PRO A 84 -6.99 -48.11 33.45
N ILE A 85 -7.61 -49.09 32.79
CA ILE A 85 -8.22 -48.93 31.47
C ILE A 85 -9.53 -48.14 31.64
N PHE A 86 -9.41 -46.82 31.76
CA PHE A 86 -10.54 -45.90 31.86
C PHE A 86 -11.18 -45.73 30.48
N LYS A 87 -12.10 -46.63 30.12
CA LYS A 87 -12.82 -46.52 28.87
C LYS A 87 -14.11 -45.71 29.10
N ASP A 88 -14.10 -44.49 28.57
CA ASP A 88 -15.25 -43.60 28.34
C ASP A 88 -16.10 -43.25 29.58
N ILE A 89 -15.84 -42.08 30.18
CA ILE A 89 -16.68 -41.50 31.25
C ILE A 89 -17.71 -40.53 30.67
N ASP A 90 -18.96 -40.62 31.13
CA ASP A 90 -20.02 -39.67 30.82
C ASP A 90 -19.72 -38.25 31.32
N ILE A 91 -19.88 -37.28 30.41
CA ILE A 91 -19.77 -35.85 30.69
C ILE A 91 -21.12 -35.32 31.22
N ASP A 92 -21.10 -34.63 32.37
CA ASP A 92 -22.31 -33.96 32.87
C ASP A 92 -22.59 -32.64 32.15
N THR A 93 -23.29 -32.73 31.03
CA THR A 93 -23.77 -31.55 30.30
C THR A 93 -24.85 -30.76 31.04
N THR A 94 -25.48 -31.32 32.09
CA THR A 94 -26.53 -30.63 32.87
C THR A 94 -25.92 -29.64 33.85
N SER A 95 -24.83 -30.00 34.52
CA SER A 95 -24.08 -29.08 35.39
C SER A 95 -23.42 -27.96 34.59
N LEU A 96 -22.92 -28.27 33.38
CA LEU A 96 -22.39 -27.26 32.47
C LEU A 96 -23.47 -26.25 32.05
N LYS A 97 -24.66 -26.71 31.62
CA LYS A 97 -25.80 -25.83 31.29
C LYS A 97 -26.21 -24.90 32.42
N LYS A 98 -26.06 -25.31 33.69
CA LYS A 98 -26.34 -24.47 34.87
C LYS A 98 -25.28 -23.41 35.15
N SER A 99 -24.04 -23.62 34.67
CA SER A 99 -22.93 -22.67 34.82
C SER A 99 -22.92 -21.56 33.77
N LEU A 100 -23.74 -21.68 32.72
CA LEU A 100 -23.89 -20.67 31.67
C LEU A 100 -24.69 -19.47 32.16
N ALA A 101 -24.35 -18.28 31.67
CA ALA A 101 -25.06 -17.05 32.04
C ALA A 101 -26.50 -17.04 31.48
N THR A 102 -27.41 -16.30 32.12
CA THR A 102 -28.80 -16.16 31.65
C THR A 102 -28.83 -15.75 30.18
N GLY A 103 -29.41 -16.58 29.30
CA GLY A 103 -29.49 -16.34 27.86
C GLY A 103 -28.34 -16.90 27.01
N GLU A 104 -27.36 -17.57 27.61
CA GLU A 104 -26.40 -18.42 26.91
C GLU A 104 -26.95 -19.85 26.76
N SER A 105 -26.61 -20.53 25.66
CA SER A 105 -26.96 -21.94 25.43
C SER A 105 -25.72 -22.76 25.07
N LEU A 106 -25.64 -23.97 25.62
CA LEU A 106 -24.58 -24.93 25.28
C LEU A 106 -24.94 -25.58 23.94
N GLU A 107 -24.13 -25.34 22.92
CA GLU A 107 -24.32 -25.91 21.58
C GLU A 107 -23.62 -27.28 21.48
N GLY A 108 -22.45 -27.43 22.10
CA GLY A 108 -21.72 -28.69 22.06
C GLY A 108 -20.51 -28.75 22.98
N VAL A 109 -20.06 -29.98 23.21
CA VAL A 109 -18.78 -30.31 23.86
C VAL A 109 -17.94 -31.05 22.83
N TYR A 110 -16.66 -30.71 22.78
CA TYR A 110 -15.72 -31.14 21.75
C TYR A 110 -14.37 -31.46 22.36
N TYR A 111 -13.57 -32.29 21.68
CA TYR A 111 -12.15 -32.39 22.01
C TYR A 111 -11.44 -31.08 21.66
N ALA A 112 -10.48 -30.66 22.50
CA ALA A 112 -9.65 -29.51 22.15
C ALA A 112 -8.71 -29.88 21.01
N VAL A 113 -8.26 -28.89 20.25
CA VAL A 113 -7.17 -29.05 19.28
C VAL A 113 -5.85 -28.58 19.89
N ASP A 114 -4.76 -29.29 19.60
CA ASP A 114 -3.42 -28.87 19.98
C ASP A 114 -2.94 -27.69 19.10
N ALA A 115 -1.76 -27.15 19.41
CA ALA A 115 -1.16 -26.04 18.67
C ALA A 115 -0.87 -26.36 17.18
N ASN A 116 -1.00 -27.61 16.77
CA ASN A 116 -0.78 -28.09 15.40
C ASN A 116 -2.10 -28.47 14.69
N GLY A 117 -3.27 -28.19 15.31
CA GLY A 117 -4.59 -28.50 14.76
C GLY A 117 -4.99 -29.97 14.86
N LYS A 118 -4.32 -30.76 15.71
CA LYS A 118 -4.64 -32.18 15.94
C LYS A 118 -5.47 -32.31 17.21
N GLU A 119 -6.47 -33.20 17.20
CA GLU A 119 -7.32 -33.45 18.37
C GLU A 119 -6.50 -33.94 19.58
N ASP A 120 -6.57 -33.18 20.68
CA ASP A 120 -6.12 -33.60 21.99
C ASP A 120 -7.29 -34.21 22.74
N LYS A 121 -7.32 -35.54 22.81
CA LYS A 121 -8.36 -36.29 23.54
C LYS A 121 -8.32 -36.13 25.05
N THR A 122 -7.30 -35.46 25.58
CA THR A 122 -7.13 -35.20 27.03
C THR A 122 -7.71 -33.86 27.46
N SER A 123 -7.98 -32.97 26.51
CA SER A 123 -8.48 -31.62 26.75
C SER A 123 -9.83 -31.43 26.03
N LEU A 124 -10.71 -30.59 26.59
CA LEU A 124 -12.05 -30.36 26.03
C LEU A 124 -12.27 -28.87 25.75
N ALA A 125 -13.08 -28.61 24.72
CA ALA A 125 -13.58 -27.30 24.36
C ALA A 125 -15.12 -27.33 24.38
N ILE A 126 -15.74 -26.22 24.78
CA ILE A 126 -17.19 -26.07 24.81
C ILE A 126 -17.61 -24.92 23.91
N GLU A 127 -18.69 -25.12 23.16
CA GLU A 127 -19.32 -24.05 22.41
C GLU A 127 -20.52 -23.52 23.15
N VAL A 128 -20.50 -22.21 23.34
CA VAL A 128 -21.59 -21.48 23.96
C VAL A 128 -22.08 -20.44 22.98
N LYS A 129 -23.36 -20.52 22.65
CA LYS A 129 -24.08 -19.47 21.92
C LYS A 129 -24.47 -18.37 22.89
N ASP A 130 -24.07 -17.14 22.61
CA ASP A 130 -24.43 -15.99 23.42
C ASP A 130 -25.80 -15.39 23.06
N LYS A 131 -26.20 -14.35 23.79
CA LYS A 131 -27.49 -13.66 23.60
C LYS A 131 -27.65 -13.02 22.21
N ASN A 132 -26.56 -12.71 21.53
CA ASN A 132 -26.56 -12.07 20.22
C ASN A 132 -26.62 -13.10 19.10
N GLY A 133 -26.51 -14.39 19.43
CA GLY A 133 -26.50 -15.49 18.47
C GLY A 133 -25.09 -15.89 18.03
N ASP A 134 -24.05 -15.27 18.58
CA ASP A 134 -22.66 -15.58 18.26
C ASP A 134 -22.22 -16.85 18.99
N ILE A 135 -21.58 -17.77 18.27
CA ILE A 135 -21.01 -19.00 18.84
C ILE A 135 -19.58 -18.71 19.29
N LYS A 136 -19.30 -18.92 20.58
CA LYS A 136 -17.96 -18.74 21.17
C LYS A 136 -17.46 -20.06 21.73
N THR A 137 -16.20 -20.37 21.45
CA THR A 137 -15.54 -21.58 21.96
C THR A 137 -14.72 -21.23 23.20
N TYR A 138 -14.83 -22.04 24.26
CA TYR A 138 -14.07 -21.86 25.51
C TYR A 138 -13.31 -23.14 25.85
N GLN A 139 -12.12 -22.98 26.45
CA GLN A 139 -11.42 -24.10 27.09
C GLN A 139 -12.29 -24.63 28.23
N ALA A 140 -12.44 -25.95 28.33
CA ALA A 140 -13.12 -26.58 29.44
C ALA A 140 -12.12 -27.26 30.36
N THR A 141 -12.22 -26.98 31.66
CA THR A 141 -11.45 -27.70 32.67
C THR A 141 -12.27 -28.88 33.18
N LEU A 142 -11.64 -30.04 33.24
CA LEU A 142 -12.25 -31.30 33.67
C LEU A 142 -12.04 -31.53 35.16
N ASP A 143 -13.10 -31.73 35.93
CA ASP A 143 -13.00 -32.21 37.31
C ASP A 143 -13.45 -33.67 37.41
N THR A 144 -12.47 -34.56 37.54
CA THR A 144 -12.64 -36.02 37.62
C THR A 144 -12.82 -36.52 39.05
N SER A 145 -12.76 -35.63 40.05
CA SER A 145 -12.69 -35.99 41.47
C SER A 145 -13.94 -36.72 41.98
N ALA A 146 -15.11 -36.48 41.38
CA ALA A 146 -16.37 -37.14 41.71
C ALA A 146 -16.60 -38.45 40.93
N ALA A 147 -15.88 -38.67 39.84
CA ALA A 147 -16.06 -39.81 38.93
C ALA A 147 -15.05 -40.95 39.18
N VAL A 148 -13.93 -40.65 39.83
CA VAL A 148 -12.81 -41.57 40.02
C VAL A 148 -12.51 -41.78 41.51
N ASP A 149 -12.54 -43.03 41.97
CA ASP A 149 -11.96 -43.39 43.27
C ASP A 149 -10.43 -43.43 43.14
N LYS A 150 -9.76 -42.39 43.63
CA LYS A 150 -8.29 -42.22 43.55
C LYS A 150 -7.52 -43.31 44.31
N THR A 151 -8.15 -44.01 45.24
CA THR A 151 -7.51 -45.07 46.04
C THR A 151 -7.62 -46.42 45.33
N LYS A 152 -8.74 -46.64 44.63
CA LYS A 152 -9.03 -47.92 43.95
C LYS A 152 -8.77 -47.90 42.45
N HIS A 153 -8.53 -46.73 41.87
CA HIS A 153 -8.35 -46.55 40.43
C HIS A 153 -9.57 -47.08 39.64
N THR A 154 -10.78 -46.97 40.20
CA THR A 154 -12.04 -47.45 39.60
C THR A 154 -13.04 -46.31 39.39
N PHE A 155 -13.96 -46.48 38.44
CA PHE A 155 -15.13 -45.62 38.31
C PHE A 155 -16.09 -45.81 39.48
N THR A 156 -16.59 -44.69 40.01
CA THR A 156 -17.75 -44.72 40.90
C THR A 156 -18.99 -44.88 40.02
N PRO A 157 -19.83 -45.92 40.21
CA PRO A 157 -21.06 -46.06 39.43
C PRO A 157 -21.95 -44.82 39.57
N GLY A 158 -22.27 -44.16 38.46
CA GLY A 158 -23.02 -42.90 38.43
C GLY A 158 -22.18 -41.63 38.68
N GLY A 159 -20.87 -41.76 38.87
CA GLY A 159 -19.94 -40.64 38.98
C GLY A 159 -19.80 -39.94 37.64
N LYS A 160 -20.30 -38.71 37.54
CA LYS A 160 -20.17 -37.88 36.33
C LYS A 160 -19.00 -36.93 36.46
N VAL A 161 -18.39 -36.61 35.32
CA VAL A 161 -17.32 -35.62 35.25
C VAL A 161 -17.94 -34.25 34.98
N THR A 162 -17.60 -33.27 35.79
CA THR A 162 -18.09 -31.90 35.64
C THR A 162 -17.12 -31.08 34.79
N LEU A 163 -17.68 -30.17 34.00
CA LEU A 163 -16.93 -29.23 33.15
C LEU A 163 -17.10 -27.83 33.70
N THR A 164 -16.00 -27.09 33.79
CA THR A 164 -16.01 -25.66 34.12
C THR A 164 -15.61 -24.85 32.89
N LYS A 165 -16.40 -23.81 32.57
CA LYS A 165 -16.10 -22.82 31.52
C LYS A 165 -14.81 -22.06 31.90
N GLY A 166 -13.78 -22.23 31.08
CA GLY A 166 -12.50 -21.53 31.21
C GLY A 166 -12.43 -20.31 30.29
N THR A 167 -11.22 -20.02 29.81
CA THR A 167 -10.93 -18.88 28.93
C THR A 167 -11.48 -19.09 27.52
N GLU A 168 -11.97 -18.02 26.89
CA GLU A 168 -12.38 -18.01 25.49
C GLU A 168 -11.18 -18.32 24.58
N ILE A 169 -11.36 -19.30 23.68
CA ILE A 169 -10.40 -19.62 22.63
C ILE A 169 -10.74 -18.75 21.44
N LYS A 170 -9.81 -17.86 21.08
CA LYS A 170 -9.91 -17.08 19.85
C LYS A 170 -9.01 -17.71 18.79
N PRO A 171 -9.50 -17.87 17.55
CA PRO A 171 -8.63 -18.31 16.45
C PRO A 171 -7.52 -17.28 16.26
N LYS A 172 -6.32 -17.75 15.91
CA LYS A 172 -5.16 -16.88 15.66
C LYS A 172 -5.38 -15.96 14.45
N ASN A 173 -6.30 -16.34 13.57
CA ASN A 173 -6.94 -15.49 12.57
C ASN A 173 -8.44 -15.81 12.56
N PRO A 174 -9.33 -14.97 13.10
CA PRO A 174 -10.76 -15.20 12.94
C PRO A 174 -11.09 -15.22 11.45
N PRO A 175 -11.69 -16.29 10.94
CA PRO A 175 -12.34 -16.27 9.64
C PRO A 175 -13.57 -15.38 9.83
N THR A 176 -13.41 -14.07 9.74
CA THR A 176 -14.53 -13.24 9.32
C THR A 176 -14.82 -13.65 7.89
N ILE A 177 -15.65 -14.69 7.77
CA ILE A 177 -16.26 -15.18 6.55
C ILE A 177 -16.74 -13.93 5.78
N ASN A 178 -16.08 -13.63 4.66
CA ASN A 178 -16.38 -12.61 3.65
C ASN A 178 -15.83 -11.17 3.80
N ASP A 179 -15.46 -10.67 4.98
CA ASP A 179 -14.98 -9.26 5.07
C ASP A 179 -13.46 -9.13 4.91
N ALA A 180 -12.66 -10.07 5.43
CA ALA A 180 -11.20 -9.94 5.38
C ALA A 180 -10.64 -9.92 3.93
N PRO A 181 -11.12 -10.77 3.00
CA PRO A 181 -10.60 -10.77 1.64
C PRO A 181 -11.01 -9.53 0.83
N LEU A 182 -12.25 -9.09 0.99
CA LEU A 182 -12.78 -7.92 0.28
C LEU A 182 -12.20 -6.64 0.85
N LYS A 183 -12.05 -6.54 2.18
CA LYS A 183 -11.36 -5.42 2.82
C LYS A 183 -9.90 -5.32 2.39
N GLY A 184 -9.20 -6.45 2.31
CA GLY A 184 -7.82 -6.45 1.79
C GLY A 184 -7.73 -5.93 0.35
N LEU A 185 -8.71 -6.27 -0.49
CA LEU A 185 -8.80 -5.75 -1.85
C LEU A 185 -9.17 -4.26 -1.89
N ASP A 186 -10.08 -3.81 -1.04
CA ASP A 186 -10.45 -2.38 -0.93
C ASP A 186 -9.26 -1.53 -0.47
N ASP A 187 -8.50 -2.02 0.51
CA ASP A 187 -7.28 -1.36 1.01
C ASP A 187 -6.21 -1.31 -0.10
N ALA A 188 -6.06 -2.38 -0.89
CA ALA A 188 -5.15 -2.42 -2.05
C ALA A 188 -5.57 -1.43 -3.15
N LEU A 189 -6.87 -1.39 -3.49
CA LEU A 189 -7.42 -0.46 -4.47
C LEU A 189 -7.25 0.99 -4.02
N ALA A 190 -7.49 1.29 -2.75
CA ALA A 190 -7.30 2.62 -2.19
C ALA A 190 -5.84 3.10 -2.33
N GLN A 191 -4.86 2.22 -2.16
CA GLN A 191 -3.44 2.54 -2.40
C GLN A 191 -3.17 2.87 -3.88
N VAL A 192 -3.70 2.06 -4.80
CA VAL A 192 -3.56 2.29 -6.26
C VAL A 192 -4.20 3.60 -6.66
N ASP A 193 -5.41 3.89 -6.17
CA ASP A 193 -6.14 5.10 -6.49
C ASP A 193 -5.45 6.35 -5.92
N SER A 194 -4.87 6.25 -4.72
CA SER A 194 -4.07 7.33 -4.14
C SER A 194 -2.86 7.68 -5.02
N LEU A 195 -2.11 6.66 -5.46
CA LEU A 195 -0.96 6.86 -6.35
C LEU A 195 -1.39 7.43 -7.71
N ARG A 196 -2.46 6.90 -8.31
CA ARG A 196 -3.00 7.38 -9.59
C ARG A 196 -3.46 8.83 -9.51
N SER A 197 -4.13 9.20 -8.41
CA SER A 197 -4.54 10.57 -8.12
C SER A 197 -3.34 11.52 -8.04
N ALA A 198 -2.28 11.11 -7.32
CA ALA A 198 -1.03 11.88 -7.25
C ALA A 198 -0.37 12.05 -8.64
N MET A 199 -0.36 11.01 -9.48
CA MET A 199 0.17 11.12 -10.84
C MET A 199 -0.66 12.07 -11.71
N GLY A 200 -1.99 12.06 -11.58
CA GLY A 200 -2.86 13.01 -12.29
C GLY A 200 -2.63 14.46 -11.85
N ALA A 201 -2.44 14.69 -10.55
CA ALA A 201 -2.09 16.02 -10.05
C ALA A 201 -0.72 16.50 -10.59
N VAL A 202 0.27 15.61 -10.66
CA VAL A 202 1.57 15.90 -11.26
C VAL A 202 1.43 16.24 -12.75
N GLN A 203 0.62 15.51 -13.52
CA GLN A 203 0.34 15.81 -14.92
C GLN A 203 -0.24 17.22 -15.09
N ASN A 204 -1.25 17.59 -14.30
CA ASN A 204 -1.83 18.93 -14.34
C ASN A 204 -0.81 20.04 -13.99
N ARG A 205 0.10 19.78 -13.05
CA ARG A 205 1.18 20.69 -12.70
C ARG A 205 2.20 20.81 -13.84
N LEU A 206 2.56 19.70 -14.48
CA LEU A 206 3.45 19.70 -15.64
C LEU A 206 2.84 20.52 -16.78
N ASP A 207 1.57 20.31 -17.12
CA ASP A 207 0.88 21.05 -18.18
C ASP A 207 0.83 22.56 -17.91
N SER A 208 0.50 22.95 -16.67
CA SER A 208 0.51 24.36 -16.26
C SER A 208 1.90 24.97 -16.32
N THR A 209 2.92 24.21 -15.94
CA THR A 209 4.31 24.67 -15.98
C THR A 209 4.79 24.79 -17.43
N ILE A 210 4.44 23.85 -18.31
CA ILE A 210 4.73 23.91 -19.75
C ILE A 210 4.12 25.15 -20.37
N ALA A 211 2.84 25.45 -20.07
CA ALA A 211 2.17 26.65 -20.57
C ALA A 211 2.88 27.94 -20.10
N ASN A 212 3.29 28.00 -18.82
CA ASN A 212 4.01 29.15 -18.29
C ASN A 212 5.43 29.30 -18.88
N LEU A 213 6.15 28.18 -19.05
CA LEU A 213 7.47 28.17 -19.69
C LEU A 213 7.36 28.62 -21.15
N GLY A 214 6.33 28.17 -21.88
CA GLY A 214 6.06 28.63 -23.25
C GLY A 214 5.88 30.15 -23.33
N ASN A 215 5.11 30.74 -22.41
CA ASN A 215 4.96 32.21 -22.34
C ASN A 215 6.29 32.90 -22.01
N THR A 216 7.05 32.35 -21.08
CA THR A 216 8.36 32.89 -20.69
C THR A 216 9.35 32.84 -21.85
N VAL A 217 9.38 31.75 -22.60
CA VAL A 217 10.21 31.60 -23.81
C VAL A 217 9.81 32.61 -24.88
N ASN A 218 8.51 32.81 -25.12
CA ASN A 218 8.03 33.82 -26.07
C ASN A 218 8.45 35.24 -25.66
N ASN A 219 8.28 35.59 -24.39
CA ASN A 219 8.68 36.91 -23.86
C ASN A 219 10.19 37.10 -23.94
N LEU A 220 10.99 36.09 -23.54
CA LEU A 220 12.44 36.16 -23.57
C LEU A 220 12.97 36.25 -25.00
N THR A 221 12.38 35.50 -25.94
CA THR A 221 12.74 35.55 -27.36
C THR A 221 12.42 36.94 -27.93
N ALA A 222 11.28 37.53 -27.60
CA ALA A 222 10.92 38.89 -28.03
C ALA A 222 11.85 39.96 -27.41
N SER A 223 12.19 39.83 -26.13
CA SER A 223 13.17 40.71 -25.47
C SER A 223 14.55 40.57 -26.08
N ARG A 224 14.98 39.35 -26.38
CA ARG A 224 16.26 39.08 -27.04
C ARG A 224 16.29 39.68 -28.45
N SER A 225 15.22 39.52 -29.23
CA SER A 225 15.08 40.14 -30.55
C SER A 225 15.18 41.66 -30.47
N ARG A 226 14.54 42.34 -29.50
CA ARG A 226 14.70 43.79 -29.32
C ARG A 226 16.11 44.26 -28.96
N ILE A 227 16.94 43.39 -28.37
CA ILE A 227 18.29 43.74 -27.92
C ILE A 227 19.32 43.38 -29.01
N GLU A 228 19.21 42.19 -29.60
CA GLU A 228 20.18 41.66 -30.56
C GLU A 228 19.81 41.99 -32.01
N ASP A 229 18.52 42.03 -32.35
CA ASP A 229 18.10 42.35 -33.71
C ASP A 229 18.08 43.87 -33.89
N ALA A 230 18.86 44.35 -34.85
CA ALA A 230 18.80 45.73 -35.29
C ALA A 230 17.55 45.95 -36.15
N ASP A 231 16.88 47.09 -35.96
CA ASP A 231 15.83 47.51 -36.88
C ASP A 231 16.44 47.77 -38.26
N TYR A 232 16.21 46.84 -39.18
CA TYR A 232 16.73 46.86 -40.54
C TYR A 232 16.43 48.18 -41.26
N ALA A 233 15.28 48.80 -41.00
CA ALA A 233 14.92 50.07 -41.64
C ALA A 233 15.85 51.21 -41.19
N THR A 234 16.15 51.28 -39.89
CA THR A 234 17.03 52.29 -39.31
C THR A 234 18.50 52.05 -39.69
N GLU A 235 18.95 50.80 -39.64
CA GLU A 235 20.34 50.45 -39.97
C GLU A 235 20.66 50.69 -41.45
N VAL A 236 19.76 50.30 -42.37
CA VAL A 236 19.93 50.58 -43.81
C VAL A 236 19.91 52.08 -44.11
N SER A 237 19.09 52.86 -43.41
CA SER A 237 19.05 54.32 -43.55
C SER A 237 20.37 54.95 -43.11
N ASN A 238 20.92 54.51 -41.98
CA ASN A 238 22.21 54.98 -41.47
C ASN A 238 23.37 54.53 -42.38
N MET A 239 23.35 53.31 -42.89
CA MET A 239 24.32 52.80 -43.87
C MET A 239 24.29 53.64 -45.15
N SER A 240 23.09 53.88 -45.72
CA SER A 240 22.91 54.70 -46.92
C SER A 240 23.37 56.15 -46.68
N LYS A 241 23.01 56.75 -45.54
CA LYS A 241 23.50 58.07 -45.13
C LYS A 241 25.02 58.11 -45.01
N GLY A 242 25.62 57.08 -44.41
CA GLY A 242 27.07 56.93 -44.28
C GLY A 242 27.77 56.81 -45.64
N GLN A 243 27.20 56.04 -46.56
CA GLN A 243 27.70 55.89 -47.93
C GLN A 243 27.62 57.23 -48.70
N ILE A 244 26.50 57.96 -48.59
CA ILE A 244 26.35 59.29 -49.18
C ILE A 244 27.36 60.28 -48.58
N LEU A 245 27.56 60.25 -47.25
CA LEU A 245 28.57 61.09 -46.57
C LEU A 245 30.00 60.77 -47.01
N GLN A 246 30.33 59.49 -47.20
CA GLN A 246 31.64 59.08 -47.72
C GLN A 246 31.84 59.57 -49.16
N GLN A 247 30.84 59.44 -50.03
CA GLN A 247 30.89 59.92 -51.42
C GLN A 247 30.93 61.46 -51.50
N ALA A 248 30.16 62.15 -50.67
CA ALA A 248 30.20 63.62 -50.59
C ALA A 248 31.52 64.10 -49.99
N GLY A 249 32.04 63.42 -48.96
CA GLY A 249 33.32 63.73 -48.33
C GLY A 249 34.49 63.63 -49.30
N THR A 250 34.54 62.59 -50.15
CA THR A 250 35.58 62.49 -51.19
C THR A 250 35.43 63.56 -52.26
N SER A 251 34.21 63.92 -52.65
CA SER A 251 33.94 64.99 -53.62
C SER A 251 34.33 66.37 -53.09
N VAL A 252 33.96 66.70 -51.84
CA VAL A 252 34.32 67.96 -51.18
C VAL A 252 35.81 68.02 -50.91
N LEU A 253 36.46 66.91 -50.52
CA LEU A 253 37.92 66.88 -50.35
C LEU A 253 38.64 67.11 -51.69
N ALA A 254 38.15 66.52 -52.78
CA ALA A 254 38.69 66.78 -54.12
C ALA A 254 38.56 68.26 -54.51
N GLN A 255 37.42 68.89 -54.21
CA GLN A 255 37.18 70.31 -54.50
C GLN A 255 38.00 71.25 -53.59
N ALA A 256 38.13 70.90 -52.31
CA ALA A 256 38.96 71.62 -51.35
C ALA A 256 40.45 71.54 -51.68
N ASN A 257 40.93 70.43 -52.26
CA ASN A 257 42.30 70.30 -52.73
C ASN A 257 42.60 71.14 -53.99
N GLN A 258 41.58 71.46 -54.80
CA GLN A 258 41.72 72.31 -55.99
C GLN A 258 41.68 73.82 -55.67
N MET A 259 41.01 74.22 -54.58
CA MET A 259 40.89 75.63 -54.18
C MET A 259 42.26 76.33 -53.96
N PRO A 260 43.21 75.77 -53.20
CA PRO A 260 44.54 76.34 -53.03
C PRO A 260 45.35 76.42 -54.33
N GLN A 261 45.16 75.45 -55.24
CA GLN A 261 45.84 75.43 -56.54
C GLN A 261 45.35 76.58 -57.44
N ASN A 262 44.06 76.90 -57.39
CA ASN A 262 43.51 78.06 -58.08
C ASN A 262 44.01 79.39 -57.50
N VAL A 263 44.22 79.46 -56.18
CA VAL A 263 44.80 80.66 -55.53
C VAL A 263 46.28 80.83 -55.91
N LEU A 264 47.05 79.74 -56.00
CA LEU A 264 48.43 79.80 -56.51
C LEU A 264 48.51 80.19 -57.99
N SER A 265 47.52 79.83 -58.79
CA SER A 265 47.40 80.26 -60.20
C SER A 265 47.19 81.78 -60.34
N LEU A 266 46.51 82.40 -59.38
CA LEU A 266 46.23 83.85 -59.33
C LEU A 266 47.39 84.70 -58.79
N LEU A 267 48.41 84.08 -58.21
CA LEU A 267 49.60 84.75 -57.65
C LEU A 267 50.84 84.63 -58.56
N ARG A 268 50.67 84.19 -59.81
CA ARG A 268 51.73 84.03 -60.81
C ARG A 268 51.58 84.99 -61.98
#